data_AF-A0A9D6J3V4-F1
#
_entry.id   AF-A0A9D6J3V4-F1
#
_cell.length_a   1.000
_cell.length_b   1.000
_cell.length_c   1.000
_cell.angle_alpha   90.00
_cell.angle_beta   90.00
_cell.angle_gamma   90.00
#
_symmetry.space_group_name_H-M   'P 1'
#
loop_
_entity.id
_entity.type
_entity.pdbx_description
1 polymer ?
#
loop_
_entity_poly.entity_id
_entity_poly.type
_entity_poly.pdbx_seq_one_letter_code
_entity_poly.pdbx_strand_id
1 'polypeptide(L)'
;FVGAVIDLYKALRDDDEELAVHAYETWGFVNLRRDVINILNQWAHFLYAPLLDDKAKTIQETGGVMYGAGVAAKVHQELRRIGGVTPPKEFVLMDRSAIGLGSVFTHLKAEINWHRMFHNLIDDFDEKTLAKRQRKILGKFGIPPAD
;
A
#
# COMPACT_ATOMS: atom_id res chain seq x y z
N PHE A 1 -8.16 4.00 -6.04
CA PHE A 1 -6.70 3.78 -5.84
C PHE A 1 -6.19 4.33 -4.49
N VAL A 2 -6.10 5.66 -4.29
CA VAL A 2 -5.52 6.23 -3.05
C VAL A 2 -6.34 5.88 -1.81
N GLY A 3 -7.68 5.83 -1.93
CA GLY A 3 -8.58 5.35 -0.86
C GLY A 3 -8.14 4.01 -0.28
N ALA A 4 -7.86 3.02 -1.13
CA ALA A 4 -7.39 1.70 -0.69
C ALA A 4 -6.04 1.72 0.05
N VAL A 5 -5.12 2.64 -0.28
CA VAL A 5 -3.87 2.81 0.50
C VAL A 5 -4.20 3.25 1.93
N ILE A 6 -5.11 4.22 2.05
CA ILE A 6 -5.55 4.78 3.34
C ILE A 6 -6.36 3.74 4.12
N ASP A 7 -7.24 3.01 3.46
CA ASP A 7 -8.09 2.00 4.09
C ASP A 7 -7.26 0.81 4.57
N LEU A 8 -6.28 0.34 3.78
CA LEU A 8 -5.37 -0.70 4.26
C LEU A 8 -4.52 -0.21 5.45
N TYR A 9 -4.06 1.04 5.44
CA TYR A 9 -3.37 1.62 6.61
C TYR A 9 -4.26 1.58 7.85
N LYS A 10 -5.50 2.06 7.76
CA LYS A 10 -6.47 2.06 8.88
C LYS A 10 -6.76 0.64 9.35
N ALA A 11 -6.97 -0.28 8.40
CA ALA A 11 -7.21 -1.68 8.69
C ALA A 11 -6.09 -2.32 9.51
N LEU A 12 -4.83 -2.09 9.14
CA LEU A 12 -3.67 -2.61 9.88
C LEU A 12 -3.48 -1.93 11.24
N ARG A 13 -3.86 -0.66 11.37
CA ARG A 13 -3.79 0.10 12.64
C ARG A 13 -4.85 -0.38 13.64
N ASP A 14 -6.07 -0.60 13.16
CA ASP A 14 -7.26 -0.84 13.97
C ASP A 14 -7.62 -2.33 14.05
N ASP A 15 -6.84 -3.21 13.41
CA ASP A 15 -7.08 -4.66 13.29
C ASP A 15 -8.43 -4.98 12.61
N ASP A 16 -8.81 -4.19 11.60
CA ASP A 16 -10.07 -4.30 10.87
C ASP A 16 -9.87 -5.14 9.59
N GLU A 17 -10.14 -6.44 9.70
CA GLU A 17 -9.99 -7.39 8.59
C GLU A 17 -10.95 -7.07 7.43
N GLU A 18 -12.17 -6.62 7.70
CA GLU A 18 -13.15 -6.31 6.65
C GLU A 18 -12.70 -5.12 5.81
N LEU A 19 -12.14 -4.09 6.46
CA LEU A 19 -11.58 -2.93 5.77
C LEU A 19 -10.33 -3.30 4.96
N ALA A 20 -9.50 -4.24 5.44
CA ALA A 20 -8.37 -4.75 4.66
C ALA A 20 -8.85 -5.46 3.39
N VAL A 21 -9.89 -6.31 3.48
CA VAL A 21 -10.49 -6.97 2.30
C VAL A 21 -11.00 -5.91 1.32
N HIS A 22 -11.74 -4.92 1.80
CA HIS A 22 -12.27 -3.85 0.98
C HIS A 22 -11.17 -3.07 0.22
N ALA A 23 -10.04 -2.81 0.88
CA ALA A 23 -8.90 -2.17 0.24
C ALA A 23 -8.30 -3.02 -0.90
N TYR A 24 -8.15 -4.32 -0.70
CA TYR A 24 -7.67 -5.23 -1.75
C TYR A 24 -8.64 -5.32 -2.93
N GLU A 25 -9.94 -5.43 -2.65
CA GLU A 25 -10.98 -5.43 -3.70
C GLU A 25 -10.98 -4.12 -4.50
N THR A 26 -10.78 -2.98 -3.81
CA THR A 26 -10.66 -1.66 -4.45
C THR A 26 -9.44 -1.55 -5.37
N TRP A 27 -8.37 -2.31 -5.13
CA TRP A 27 -7.26 -2.43 -6.07
C TRP A 27 -7.51 -3.44 -7.20
N GLY A 28 -8.67 -4.09 -7.24
CA GLY A 28 -9.06 -5.00 -8.32
C GLY A 28 -8.78 -6.47 -8.04
N PHE A 29 -8.45 -6.85 -6.80
CA PHE A 29 -8.50 -8.27 -6.44
C PHE A 29 -9.95 -8.75 -6.42
N VAL A 30 -10.18 -10.00 -6.83
CA VAL A 30 -11.52 -10.60 -6.86
C VAL A 30 -11.50 -11.95 -6.19
N ASN A 31 -12.59 -12.31 -5.50
CA ASN A 31 -12.79 -13.61 -4.87
C ASN A 31 -11.60 -14.03 -3.97
N LEU A 32 -11.06 -13.09 -3.19
CA LEU A 32 -9.96 -13.37 -2.30
C LEU A 32 -10.40 -14.32 -1.18
N ARG A 33 -9.76 -15.47 -1.12
CA ARG A 33 -9.88 -16.38 0.01
C ARG A 33 -9.14 -15.79 1.21
N ARG A 34 -9.62 -16.10 2.41
CA ARG A 34 -9.04 -15.64 3.68
C ARG A 34 -7.56 -16.00 3.85
N ASP A 35 -7.14 -17.17 3.35
CA ASP A 35 -5.74 -17.60 3.38
C ASP A 35 -4.83 -16.69 2.53
N VAL A 36 -5.30 -16.25 1.37
CA VAL A 36 -4.58 -15.29 0.51
C VAL A 36 -4.45 -13.94 1.21
N ILE A 37 -5.54 -13.43 1.79
CA ILE A 37 -5.54 -12.14 2.52
C ILE A 37 -4.54 -12.18 3.67
N ASN A 38 -4.54 -13.24 4.47
CA ASN A 38 -3.59 -13.41 5.56
C ASN A 38 -2.13 -13.38 5.09
N ILE A 39 -1.83 -13.96 3.93
CA ILE A 39 -0.49 -13.94 3.35
C ILE A 39 -0.14 -12.54 2.80
N LEU A 40 -1.07 -11.86 2.13
CA LEU A 40 -0.88 -10.49 1.64
C LEU A 40 -0.67 -9.50 2.81
N ASN A 41 -1.39 -9.68 3.91
CA ASN A 41 -1.26 -8.86 5.11
C ASN A 41 0.13 -8.97 5.76
N GLN A 42 0.84 -10.10 5.62
CA GLN A 42 2.24 -10.19 6.09
C GLN A 42 3.14 -9.19 5.36
N TRP A 43 2.94 -9.03 4.04
CA TRP A 43 3.67 -8.03 3.25
C TRP A 43 3.20 -6.62 3.57
N ALA A 44 1.89 -6.42 3.75
CA ALA A 44 1.34 -5.12 4.10
C ALA A 44 1.84 -4.63 5.46
N HIS A 45 1.86 -5.47 6.49
CA HIS A 45 2.45 -5.12 7.79
C HIS A 45 3.91 -4.68 7.66
N PHE A 46 4.70 -5.34 6.81
CA PHE A 46 6.07 -4.91 6.57
C PHE A 46 6.15 -3.52 5.92
N LEU A 47 5.36 -3.27 4.87
CA LEU A 47 5.37 -1.99 4.15
C LEU A 47 4.84 -0.82 5.00
N TYR A 48 3.79 -1.06 5.79
CA TYR A 48 3.11 -0.03 6.57
C TYR A 48 3.68 0.14 7.98
N ALA A 49 4.49 -0.80 8.49
CA ALA A 49 5.09 -0.73 9.83
C ALA A 49 5.75 0.63 10.17
N PRO A 50 6.49 1.30 9.24
CA PRO A 50 7.05 2.60 9.55
C PRO A 50 6.01 3.71 9.77
N LEU A 51 4.83 3.56 9.17
CA LEU A 51 3.74 4.55 9.20
C LEU A 51 2.86 4.42 10.45
N LEU A 52 2.88 3.26 11.12
CA LEU A 52 2.01 2.94 12.27
C LEU A 52 2.53 3.48 13.61
N ASP A 53 3.74 4.03 13.64
CA ASP A 53 4.45 4.42 14.84
C ASP A 53 4.86 5.89 14.77
N ASP A 54 4.33 6.74 15.67
CA ASP A 54 4.60 8.19 15.71
C ASP A 54 5.99 8.48 16.28
N LYS A 55 7.02 8.13 15.51
CA LYS A 55 8.42 8.30 15.88
C LYS A 55 9.29 8.56 14.66
N ALA A 56 10.30 9.41 14.82
CA ALA A 56 11.37 9.55 13.83
C ALA A 56 12.21 8.28 13.79
N LYS A 57 12.35 7.67 12.61
CA LYS A 57 13.14 6.46 12.39
C LYS A 57 13.54 6.33 10.93
N THR A 58 14.43 5.38 10.64
CA THR A 58 14.70 4.97 9.26
C THR A 58 13.49 4.22 8.69
N ILE A 59 13.34 4.21 7.35
CA ILE A 59 12.24 3.46 6.71
C ILE A 59 12.34 1.94 6.97
N GLN A 60 13.54 1.45 7.29
CA GLN A 60 13.82 0.08 7.70
C GLN A 60 14.81 0.12 8.87
N GLU A 61 14.41 -0.38 10.05
CA GLU A 61 15.25 -0.40 11.25
C GLU A 61 16.12 -1.67 11.33
N THR A 62 15.61 -2.82 10.90
CA THR A 62 16.21 -4.14 11.18
C THR A 62 16.55 -4.92 9.90
N GLY A 63 17.79 -5.42 9.80
CA GLY A 63 18.22 -6.37 8.76
C GLY A 63 18.42 -5.81 7.34
N GLY A 64 18.13 -4.52 7.12
CA GLY A 64 18.35 -3.83 5.85
C GLY A 64 17.60 -4.45 4.67
N VAL A 65 18.09 -4.20 3.44
CA VAL A 65 17.47 -4.65 2.19
C VAL A 65 17.22 -6.17 2.16
N MET A 66 18.11 -6.95 2.78
CA MET A 66 18.01 -8.42 2.84
C MET A 66 16.79 -8.89 3.64
N TYR A 67 16.38 -8.15 4.66
CA TYR A 67 15.20 -8.50 5.44
C TYR A 67 13.92 -8.35 4.61
N GLY A 68 13.74 -7.21 3.94
CA GLY A 68 12.59 -6.98 3.06
C GLY A 68 12.51 -8.01 1.93
N ALA A 69 13.65 -8.34 1.31
CA ALA A 69 13.74 -9.41 0.31
C ALA A 69 13.31 -10.78 0.88
N GLY A 70 13.67 -11.07 2.14
CA GLY A 70 13.26 -12.28 2.85
C GLY A 70 11.75 -12.36 3.08
N VAL A 71 11.12 -11.26 3.52
CA VAL A 71 9.66 -11.21 3.70
C VAL A 71 8.95 -11.41 2.36
N ALA A 72 9.39 -10.73 1.30
CA ALA A 72 8.84 -10.90 -0.04
C ALA A 72 8.97 -12.34 -0.56
N ALA A 73 10.14 -12.97 -0.34
CA ALA A 73 10.37 -14.36 -0.73
C ALA A 73 9.46 -15.34 0.02
N LYS A 74 9.24 -15.12 1.32
CA LYS A 74 8.32 -15.90 2.14
C LYS A 74 6.88 -15.78 1.63
N VAL A 75 6.39 -14.56 1.44
CA VAL A 75 5.05 -14.27 0.91
C VAL A 75 4.85 -14.94 -0.45
N HIS A 76 5.83 -14.81 -1.34
CA HIS A 76 5.77 -15.45 -2.66
C HIS A 76 5.78 -16.99 -2.59
N GLN A 77 6.52 -17.58 -1.63
CA GLN A 77 6.50 -19.03 -1.41
C GLN A 77 5.13 -19.50 -0.86
N GLU A 78 4.57 -18.80 0.11
CA GLU A 78 3.29 -19.16 0.73
C GLU A 78 2.13 -19.03 -0.27
N LEU A 79 2.08 -17.94 -1.04
CA LEU A 79 1.08 -17.79 -2.11
C LEU A 79 1.17 -18.95 -3.12
N ARG A 80 2.38 -19.32 -3.57
CA ARG A 80 2.55 -20.44 -4.51
C ARG A 80 2.05 -21.77 -3.95
N ARG A 81 2.19 -22.03 -2.65
CA ARG A 81 1.72 -23.28 -2.03
C ARG A 81 0.19 -23.41 -2.04
N ILE A 82 -0.53 -22.29 -2.00
CA ILE A 82 -2.00 -22.28 -1.94
C ILE A 82 -2.68 -22.06 -3.31
N GLY A 83 -1.91 -22.12 -4.40
CA GLY A 83 -2.39 -21.97 -5.78
C GLY A 83 -2.06 -20.62 -6.43
N GLY A 84 -1.45 -19.69 -5.69
CA GLY A 84 -1.09 -18.37 -6.17
C GLY A 84 -2.25 -17.39 -6.22
N VAL A 85 -1.93 -16.15 -6.58
CA VAL A 85 -2.90 -15.09 -6.88
C VAL A 85 -2.33 -14.24 -8.01
N THR A 86 -3.18 -13.79 -8.92
CA THR A 86 -2.80 -12.81 -9.94
C THR A 86 -2.99 -11.41 -9.37
N PRO A 87 -1.91 -10.65 -9.12
CA PRO A 87 -2.05 -9.30 -8.61
C PRO A 87 -2.60 -8.36 -9.70
N PRO A 88 -3.58 -7.49 -9.38
CA PRO A 88 -4.11 -6.50 -10.30
C PRO A 88 -3.08 -5.38 -10.57
N LYS A 89 -3.29 -4.64 -11.66
CA LYS A 89 -2.32 -3.64 -12.16
C LYS A 89 -2.08 -2.53 -11.14
N GLU A 90 -3.14 -2.08 -10.49
CA GLU A 90 -3.15 -1.03 -9.48
C GLU A 90 -2.31 -1.44 -8.27
N PHE A 91 -2.49 -2.66 -7.78
CA PHE A 91 -1.65 -3.19 -6.70
C PHE A 91 -0.17 -3.26 -7.10
N VAL A 92 0.13 -3.77 -8.31
CA VAL A 92 1.52 -3.85 -8.81
C VAL A 92 2.15 -2.47 -8.93
N LEU A 93 1.40 -1.45 -9.38
CA LEU A 93 1.87 -0.07 -9.45
C LEU A 93 2.20 0.47 -8.06
N MET A 94 1.28 0.29 -7.10
CA MET A 94 1.46 0.71 -5.70
C MET A 94 2.70 0.05 -5.09
N ASP A 95 2.78 -1.28 -5.17
CA ASP A 95 3.84 -2.09 -4.58
C ASP A 95 5.23 -1.70 -5.12
N ARG A 96 5.37 -1.61 -6.44
CA ARG A 96 6.65 -1.23 -7.07
C ARG A 96 7.07 0.19 -6.72
N SER A 97 6.10 1.10 -6.61
CA SER A 97 6.37 2.48 -6.20
C SER A 97 6.88 2.55 -4.76
N ALA A 98 6.23 1.81 -3.84
CA ALA A 98 6.63 1.72 -2.44
C ALA A 98 8.04 1.11 -2.28
N ILE A 99 8.32 0.00 -2.96
CA ILE A 99 9.64 -0.65 -2.92
C ILE A 99 10.72 0.28 -3.49
N GLY A 100 10.45 0.91 -4.64
CA GLY A 100 11.37 1.83 -5.29
C GLY A 100 11.75 3.01 -4.38
N LEU A 101 10.76 3.71 -3.83
CA LEU A 101 10.99 4.81 -2.88
C LEU A 101 11.69 4.33 -1.60
N GLY A 102 11.26 3.19 -1.04
CA GLY A 102 11.88 2.58 0.13
C GLY A 102 13.36 2.29 -0.07
N SER A 103 13.77 1.86 -1.27
CA SER A 103 15.18 1.62 -1.60
C SER A 103 16.03 2.90 -1.56
N VAL A 104 15.48 4.02 -2.06
CA VAL A 104 16.15 5.32 -2.04
C VAL A 104 16.28 5.83 -0.61
N PHE A 105 15.20 5.78 0.18
CA PHE A 105 15.22 6.20 1.59
C PHE A 105 16.19 5.36 2.41
N THR A 106 16.28 4.05 2.14
CA THR A 106 17.24 3.15 2.77
C THR A 106 18.68 3.54 2.41
N HIS A 107 18.96 3.78 1.12
CA HIS A 107 20.28 4.19 0.66
C HIS A 107 20.75 5.52 1.31
N LEU A 108 19.83 6.49 1.40
CA LEU A 108 20.10 7.80 2.01
C LEU A 108 20.17 7.75 3.54
N LYS A 109 19.83 6.62 4.18
CA LYS A 109 19.63 6.52 5.63
C LYS A 109 18.68 7.61 6.14
N ALA A 110 17.63 7.88 5.38
CA ALA A 110 16.67 8.92 5.71
C ALA A 110 16.00 8.60 7.05
N GLU A 111 16.08 9.55 7.99
CA GLU A 111 15.41 9.47 9.29
C GLU A 111 14.31 10.51 9.33
N ILE A 112 13.06 10.04 9.26
CA ILE A 112 11.87 10.88 9.14
C ILE A 112 10.82 10.33 10.10
N ASN A 113 9.95 11.19 10.63
CA ASN A 113 8.71 10.74 11.24
C ASN A 113 7.70 10.40 10.12
N TRP A 114 7.76 9.16 9.66
CA TRP A 114 6.97 8.67 8.52
C TRP A 114 5.48 8.69 8.82
N HIS A 115 5.07 8.42 10.06
CA HIS A 115 3.70 8.53 10.52
C HIS A 115 3.15 9.94 10.26
N ARG A 116 3.81 10.99 10.80
CA ARG A 116 3.36 12.38 10.60
C ARG A 116 3.42 12.79 9.14
N MET A 117 4.47 12.41 8.41
CA MET A 117 4.57 12.71 6.99
C MET A 117 3.39 12.09 6.21
N PHE A 118 3.03 10.84 6.52
CA PHE A 118 1.92 10.16 5.88
C PHE A 118 0.58 10.82 6.21
N HIS A 119 0.28 11.08 7.49
CA HIS A 119 -0.94 11.77 7.90
C HIS A 119 -1.07 13.14 7.23
N ASN A 120 -0.01 13.95 7.24
CA ASN A 120 -0.01 15.24 6.54
C ASN A 120 -0.32 15.13 5.04
N LEU A 121 0.01 14.01 4.39
CA LEU A 121 -0.28 13.77 2.97
C LEU A 121 -1.72 13.31 2.72
N ILE A 122 -2.37 12.72 3.71
CA ILE A 122 -3.71 12.10 3.56
C ILE A 122 -4.82 12.84 4.30
N ASP A 123 -4.50 13.77 5.22
CA ASP A 123 -5.45 14.43 6.11
C ASP A 123 -6.58 15.17 5.37
N ASP A 124 -6.28 15.78 4.21
CA ASP A 124 -7.25 16.49 3.37
C ASP A 124 -7.70 15.69 2.14
N PHE A 125 -7.34 14.40 2.09
CA PHE A 125 -7.71 13.55 0.96
C PHE A 125 -9.21 13.27 0.96
N ASP A 126 -9.89 13.71 -0.10
CA ASP A 126 -11.29 13.41 -0.37
C ASP A 126 -11.47 12.94 -1.82
N GLU A 127 -11.94 11.70 -1.97
CA GLU A 127 -12.08 11.06 -3.28
C GLU A 127 -13.10 11.78 -4.17
N LYS A 128 -14.17 12.33 -3.59
CA LYS A 128 -15.19 13.09 -4.33
C LYS A 128 -14.61 14.38 -4.90
N THR A 129 -13.80 15.08 -4.12
CA THR A 129 -13.09 16.31 -4.51
C THR A 129 -12.08 16.01 -5.59
N LEU A 130 -11.30 14.93 -5.45
CA LEU A 130 -10.37 14.47 -6.49
C LEU A 130 -11.12 14.18 -7.80
N ALA A 131 -12.20 13.38 -7.73
CA ALA A 131 -12.98 13.01 -8.91
C ALA A 131 -13.60 14.24 -9.60
N LYS A 132 -14.06 15.24 -8.82
CA LYS A 132 -14.54 16.52 -9.37
C LYS A 132 -13.43 17.29 -10.08
N ARG A 133 -12.23 17.36 -9.49
CA ARG A 133 -11.06 18.03 -10.11
C ARG A 133 -10.63 17.33 -11.39
N GLN A 134 -10.58 15.99 -11.39
CA GLN A 134 -10.25 15.17 -12.55
C GLN A 134 -11.26 15.37 -13.69
N ARG A 135 -12.57 15.24 -13.43
CA ARG A 135 -13.60 15.47 -14.45
C ARG A 135 -13.50 16.86 -15.07
N LYS A 136 -13.27 17.90 -14.24
CA LYS A 136 -13.12 19.28 -14.72
C LYS A 136 -11.93 19.44 -15.66
N ILE A 137 -10.76 18.90 -15.30
CA ILE A 137 -9.55 19.09 -16.11
C ILE A 137 -9.56 18.22 -17.37
N LEU A 138 -10.01 16.96 -17.26
CA LEU A 138 -10.10 16.04 -18.39
C LEU A 138 -11.09 16.57 -19.45
N GLY A 139 -12.26 17.06 -19.01
CA GLY A 139 -13.24 17.69 -19.88
C GLY A 139 -12.70 18.93 -20.62
N LYS A 140 -11.79 19.70 -20.01
CA LYS A 140 -11.14 20.85 -20.67
C LYS A 140 -10.28 20.44 -21.87
N PHE A 141 -9.74 19.22 -21.87
CA PHE A 141 -8.87 18.68 -22.92
C PHE A 141 -9.56 17.61 -23.78
N GLY A 142 -10.85 17.37 -23.61
CA GLY A 142 -11.59 16.34 -24.35
C GLY A 142 -11.13 14.91 -24.05
N ILE A 143 -10.51 14.68 -22.89
CA ILE A 143 -10.06 13.36 -22.44
C ILE A 143 -11.21 12.72 -21.66
N PRO A 144 -11.62 11.46 -21.97
CA PRO A 144 -12.64 10.79 -21.17
C PRO A 144 -12.11 10.47 -19.75
N PRO A 145 -12.98 10.42 -18.73
CA PRO A 145 -12.59 9.88 -17.43
C PRO A 145 -12.14 8.42 -17.58
N ALA A 146 -11.24 7.98 -16.69
CA ALA A 146 -10.90 6.56 -16.59
C ALA A 146 -12.12 5.78 -16.10
N ASP A 147 -12.30 4.58 -16.66
CA ASP A 147 -13.35 3.62 -16.30
C ASP A 147 -13.15 3.06 -14.89
#